data_AF-A0A952FEZ9-F1
#
_entry.id   AF-A0A952FEZ9-F1
#
_cell.length_a   1.000
_cell.length_b   1.000
_cell.length_c   1.000
_cell.angle_alpha   90.00
_cell.angle_beta   90.00
_cell.angle_gamma   90.00
#
_symmetry.space_group_name_H-M   'P 1'
#
loop_
_entity.id
_entity.type
_entity.pdbx_description
1 polymer ?
#
loop_
_entity_poly.entity_id
_entity_poly.type
_entity_poly.pdbx_seq_one_letter_code
_entity_poly.pdbx_strand_id
1 'polypeptide(L)'
;IPGAVEMLSRLYWYTIEFGLMHDKKSGDEVRAYGAGILSSPGELAWSVESAEPQRIPLRDNADLLRCMSSTYKIDTFQQQYFVIDSFEGLLRLTEPDFTPFYKTLAQAQPQKATV
;
A
#
# COMPACT_ATOMS: atom_id res chain seq x y z
N ILE A 1 -10.74 -18.08 2.41
CA ILE A 1 -10.32 -17.53 3.73
C ILE A 1 -11.12 -16.26 3.96
N PRO A 2 -11.95 -16.16 5.02
CA PRO A 2 -12.70 -14.93 5.31
C PRO A 2 -11.77 -13.71 5.36
N GLY A 3 -12.21 -12.57 4.80
CA GLY A 3 -11.42 -11.33 4.78
C GLY A 3 -10.34 -11.24 3.69
N ALA A 4 -10.07 -12.29 2.91
CA ALA A 4 -9.02 -12.28 1.88
C ALA A 4 -9.26 -11.22 0.79
N VAL A 5 -10.52 -11.00 0.38
CA VAL A 5 -10.86 -9.94 -0.60
C VAL A 5 -10.57 -8.56 -0.04
N GLU A 6 -10.85 -8.32 1.24
CA GLU A 6 -10.56 -7.05 1.89
C GLU A 6 -9.04 -6.82 2.00
N MET A 7 -8.27 -7.85 2.37
CA MET A 7 -6.81 -7.80 2.41
C MET A 7 -6.22 -7.46 1.04
N LEU A 8 -6.72 -8.08 -0.02
CA LEU A 8 -6.29 -7.81 -1.39
C LEU A 8 -6.71 -6.40 -1.84
N SER A 9 -7.89 -5.94 -1.44
CA SER A 9 -8.36 -4.57 -1.74
C SER A 9 -7.45 -3.50 -1.15
N ARG A 10 -6.88 -3.74 0.04
CA ARG A 10 -5.90 -2.84 0.67
C ARG A 10 -4.59 -2.81 -0.10
N LEU A 11 -4.10 -3.98 -0.56
CA LEU A 11 -2.91 -4.02 -1.42
C LEU A 11 -3.15 -3.25 -2.71
N TYR A 12 -4.30 -3.45 -3.37
CA TYR A 12 -4.68 -2.69 -4.56
C TYR A 12 -4.72 -1.19 -4.29
N TRP A 13 -5.36 -0.76 -3.20
CA TRP A 13 -5.47 0.64 -2.80
C TRP A 13 -4.09 1.29 -2.60
N TYR A 14 -3.20 0.65 -1.86
CA TYR A 14 -1.87 1.21 -1.55
C TYR A 14 -0.83 1.04 -2.66
N THR A 15 -1.18 0.40 -3.79
CA THR A 15 -0.29 0.26 -4.95
C THR A 15 -0.90 0.93 -6.17
N ILE A 16 -1.97 0.38 -6.74
CA ILE A 16 -2.56 0.86 -7.98
C ILE A 16 -3.22 2.23 -7.82
N GLU A 17 -3.90 2.50 -6.70
CA GLU A 17 -4.60 3.78 -6.50
C GLU A 17 -3.70 4.85 -5.86
N PHE A 18 -2.96 4.49 -4.81
CA PHE A 18 -2.17 5.44 -4.00
C PHE A 18 -0.71 5.01 -3.81
N GLY A 19 -0.13 4.31 -4.78
CA GLY A 19 1.27 3.89 -4.73
C GLY A 19 2.27 5.01 -5.05
N LEU A 20 3.38 4.98 -4.32
CA LEU A 20 4.58 5.79 -4.56
C LEU A 20 5.78 4.90 -4.92
N MET A 21 6.77 5.45 -5.59
CA MET A 21 7.99 4.74 -5.98
C MET A 21 9.23 5.61 -5.78
N HIS A 22 10.34 4.99 -5.40
CA HIS A 22 11.65 5.63 -5.45
C HIS A 22 12.16 5.75 -6.89
N ASP A 23 12.42 6.97 -7.34
CA ASP A 23 13.07 7.27 -8.61
C ASP A 23 14.59 7.30 -8.43
N LYS A 24 15.20 6.12 -8.58
CA LYS A 24 16.66 5.94 -8.50
C LYS A 24 17.43 6.75 -9.55
N LYS A 25 16.78 7.18 -10.65
CA LYS A 25 17.43 8.01 -11.69
C LYS A 25 17.49 9.48 -11.29
N SER A 26 16.62 9.90 -10.37
CA SER A 26 16.52 11.27 -9.86
C SER A 26 17.01 11.37 -8.41
N GLY A 27 18.11 10.69 -8.08
CA GLY A 27 18.70 10.79 -6.73
C GLY A 27 17.85 10.15 -5.62
N ASP A 28 17.06 9.13 -5.95
CA ASP A 28 16.21 8.38 -5.00
C ASP A 28 14.99 9.15 -4.46
N GLU A 29 14.58 10.21 -5.17
CA GLU A 29 13.36 10.97 -4.90
C GLU A 29 12.10 10.10 -4.95
N VAL A 30 11.12 10.38 -4.08
CA VAL A 30 9.83 9.70 -4.10
C VAL A 30 8.93 10.32 -5.17
N ARG A 31 8.34 9.50 -6.04
CA ARG A 31 7.37 9.93 -7.06
C ARG A 31 6.09 9.11 -6.99
N ALA A 32 4.98 9.72 -7.39
CA ALA A 32 3.69 9.05 -7.46
C ALA A 32 3.53 8.26 -8.76
N TYR A 33 2.90 7.08 -8.66
CA TYR A 33 2.41 6.33 -9.82
C TYR A 33 0.95 5.90 -9.68
N GLY A 34 0.38 5.96 -8.47
CA GLY A 34 -1.00 5.57 -8.21
C GLY A 34 -2.02 6.44 -8.95
N ALA A 35 -3.04 5.82 -9.54
CA ALA A 35 -4.04 6.49 -10.37
C ALA A 35 -4.86 7.55 -9.62
N GLY A 36 -5.23 7.28 -8.36
CA GLY A 36 -5.92 8.22 -7.48
C GLY A 36 -5.07 9.46 -7.17
N ILE A 37 -3.77 9.29 -6.99
CA ILE A 37 -2.84 10.42 -6.79
C ILE A 37 -2.69 11.23 -8.08
N LEU A 38 -2.45 10.56 -9.21
CA LEU A 38 -2.19 11.22 -10.49
C LEU A 38 -3.42 11.98 -11.04
N SER A 39 -4.62 11.61 -10.62
CA SER A 39 -5.87 12.31 -10.99
C SER A 39 -6.25 13.45 -10.05
N SER A 40 -5.51 13.65 -8.94
CA SER A 40 -5.78 14.68 -7.93
C SER A 40 -4.54 15.54 -7.68
N PRO A 41 -4.49 16.78 -8.21
CA PRO A 41 -3.35 17.67 -7.99
C PRO A 41 -3.03 17.94 -6.52
N GLY A 42 -4.07 18.01 -5.68
CA GLY A 42 -3.92 18.19 -4.23
C GLY A 42 -3.30 16.97 -3.55
N GLU A 43 -3.75 15.77 -3.91
CA GLU A 43 -3.17 14.51 -3.39
C GLU A 43 -1.73 14.33 -3.87
N LEU A 44 -1.42 14.74 -5.10
CA LEU A 44 -0.07 14.66 -5.65
C LEU A 44 0.92 15.46 -4.80
N ALA A 45 0.66 16.76 -4.59
CA ALA A 45 1.52 17.59 -3.75
C ALA A 45 1.57 17.07 -2.30
N TRP A 46 0.44 16.69 -1.73
CA TRP A 46 0.37 16.14 -0.38
C TRP A 46 1.22 14.87 -0.22
N SER A 47 1.11 13.92 -1.15
CA SER A 47 1.76 12.61 -1.07
C SER A 47 3.28 12.65 -1.22
N VAL A 48 3.84 13.60 -1.98
CA VAL A 48 5.29 13.67 -2.26
C VAL A 48 6.02 14.82 -1.57
N GLU A 49 5.34 15.93 -1.23
CA GLU A 49 5.98 17.12 -0.66
C GLU A 49 5.72 17.30 0.83
N SER A 50 4.52 16.93 1.32
CA SER A 50 4.16 17.14 2.73
C SER A 50 5.01 16.29 3.67
N ALA A 51 5.36 16.83 4.84
CA ALA A 51 6.03 16.08 5.90
C ALA A 51 5.05 15.27 6.78
N GLU A 52 3.75 15.51 6.64
CA GLU A 52 2.70 14.90 7.47
C GLU A 52 2.44 13.42 7.17
N PRO A 53 2.22 12.99 5.91
CA PRO A 53 1.90 11.59 5.65
C PRO A 53 3.14 10.69 5.80
N GLN A 54 2.92 9.48 6.30
CA GLN A 54 3.97 8.48 6.39
C GLN A 54 4.22 7.83 5.03
N ARG A 55 5.48 7.74 4.63
CA ARG A 55 5.94 7.01 3.43
C ARG A 55 6.63 5.74 3.89
N ILE A 56 5.95 4.61 3.73
CA ILE A 56 6.34 3.31 4.29
C ILE A 56 6.91 2.44 3.16
N PRO A 57 8.08 1.81 3.32
CA PRO A 57 8.60 0.89 2.31
C PRO A 57 7.64 -0.30 2.05
N LEU A 58 7.61 -0.76 0.80
CA LEU A 58 7.00 -2.02 0.39
C LEU A 58 8.04 -2.86 -0.37
N ARG A 59 8.86 -3.60 0.38
CA ARG A 59 10.07 -4.27 -0.17
C ARG A 59 10.10 -5.77 0.08
N ASP A 60 9.46 -6.25 1.14
CA ASP A 60 9.49 -7.65 1.53
C ASP A 60 8.12 -8.17 2.01
N ASN A 61 8.09 -9.43 2.43
CA ASN A 61 6.88 -10.10 2.88
C ASN A 61 6.31 -9.50 4.18
N ALA A 62 7.15 -8.90 5.03
CA ALA A 62 6.68 -8.24 6.26
C ALA A 62 5.97 -6.92 5.92
N ASP A 63 6.53 -6.15 4.99
CA ASP A 63 5.88 -4.95 4.47
C ASP A 63 4.57 -5.29 3.74
N LEU A 64 4.55 -6.39 2.98
CA LEU A 64 3.34 -6.87 2.31
C LEU A 64 2.22 -7.19 3.30
N LEU A 65 2.54 -7.89 4.40
CA LEU A 65 1.60 -8.15 5.50
C LEU A 65 1.10 -6.85 6.15
N ARG A 66 1.99 -5.88 6.36
CA ARG A 66 1.62 -4.55 6.85
C ARG A 66 0.64 -3.86 5.89
N CYS A 67 0.96 -3.81 4.61
CA CYS A 67 0.11 -3.22 3.57
C CYS A 67 -1.29 -3.84 3.55
N MET A 68 -1.40 -5.17 3.55
CA MET A 68 -2.68 -5.89 3.55
C MET A 68 -3.46 -5.79 4.87
N SER A 69 -2.83 -5.33 5.96
CA SER A 69 -3.48 -5.11 7.26
C SER A 69 -3.81 -3.65 7.56
N SER A 70 -3.26 -2.70 6.81
CA SER A 70 -3.51 -1.26 6.94
C SER A 70 -4.91 -0.87 6.46
N THR A 71 -5.66 -0.14 7.30
CA THR A 71 -6.94 0.46 6.91
C THR A 71 -6.74 1.81 6.24
N TYR A 72 -7.54 2.11 5.22
CA TYR A 72 -7.54 3.40 4.53
C TYR A 72 -8.87 4.13 4.68
N LYS A 73 -8.88 5.43 4.37
CA LYS A 73 -10.09 6.26 4.25
C LYS A 73 -10.27 6.66 2.79
N ILE A 74 -11.51 6.69 2.32
CA ILE A 74 -11.82 6.96 0.90
C ILE A 74 -12.10 8.45 0.62
N ASP A 75 -12.34 9.24 1.67
CA ASP A 75 -12.89 10.60 1.60
C ASP A 75 -11.93 11.69 2.11
N THR A 76 -10.70 11.31 2.47
CA THR A 76 -9.65 12.22 2.95
C THR A 76 -8.33 11.90 2.28
N PHE A 77 -7.42 12.88 2.25
CA PHE A 77 -6.03 12.65 1.84
C PHE A 77 -5.40 11.53 2.67
N GLN A 78 -4.65 10.64 2.01
CA GLN A 78 -4.10 9.49 2.70
C GLN A 78 -3.05 9.95 3.72
N GLN A 79 -3.09 9.32 4.90
CA GLN A 79 -2.12 9.58 5.97
C GLN A 79 -0.91 8.64 5.86
N GLN A 80 -0.99 7.64 4.98
CA GLN A 80 0.02 6.61 4.77
C GLN A 80 0.06 6.26 3.28
N TYR A 81 1.27 6.18 2.75
CA TYR A 81 1.56 5.70 1.40
C TYR A 81 2.59 4.60 1.47
N PHE A 82 2.48 3.62 0.58
CA PHE A 82 3.50 2.59 0.43
C PHE A 82 4.40 2.93 -0.75
N VAL A 83 5.71 2.80 -0.54
CA VAL A 83 6.75 3.17 -1.49
C VAL A 83 7.46 1.90 -1.97
N ILE A 84 7.34 1.61 -3.26
CA ILE A 84 8.07 0.52 -3.91
C ILE A 84 9.43 1.02 -4.43
N ASP A 85 10.40 0.12 -4.56
CA ASP A 85 11.68 0.47 -5.19
C ASP A 85 11.64 0.28 -6.71
N SER A 86 10.77 -0.61 -7.22
CA SER A 86 10.50 -0.80 -8.65
C SER A 86 9.23 -1.65 -8.88
N PHE A 87 8.67 -1.60 -10.08
CA PHE A 87 7.53 -2.45 -10.47
C PHE A 87 7.88 -3.94 -10.51
N GLU A 88 9.10 -4.30 -10.91
CA GLU A 88 9.58 -5.68 -10.87
C GLU A 88 9.63 -6.22 -9.44
N GLY A 89 10.05 -5.38 -8.49
CA GLY A 89 10.02 -5.70 -7.07
C GLY A 89 8.59 -5.96 -6.58
N LEU A 90 7.65 -5.07 -6.93
CA LEU A 90 6.24 -5.26 -6.61
C LEU A 90 5.67 -6.55 -7.21
N LEU A 91 5.94 -6.83 -8.49
CA LEU A 91 5.49 -8.05 -9.16
C LEU A 91 6.04 -9.30 -8.47
N ARG A 92 7.32 -9.30 -8.09
CA ARG A 92 7.95 -10.40 -7.36
C ARG A 92 7.32 -10.63 -5.99
N LEU A 93 6.93 -9.57 -5.28
CA LEU A 93 6.18 -9.70 -4.02
C LEU A 93 4.79 -10.32 -4.23
N THR A 94 4.19 -10.12 -5.39
CA THR A 94 2.86 -10.61 -5.73
C THR A 94 2.83 -11.96 -6.45
N GLU A 95 3.98 -12.52 -6.81
CA GLU A 95 4.10 -13.79 -7.53
C GLU A 95 3.78 -15.04 -6.66
N PRO A 96 4.19 -15.12 -5.38
CA PRO A 96 3.92 -16.30 -4.55
C PRO A 96 2.42 -16.52 -4.26
N ASP A 97 2.07 -17.72 -3.79
CA ASP A 97 0.72 -17.99 -3.28
C ASP A 97 0.41 -17.12 -2.05
N PHE A 98 -0.71 -16.38 -2.10
CA PHE A 98 -1.13 -15.49 -1.01
C PHE A 98 -1.83 -16.22 0.15
N THR A 99 -2.18 -17.50 -0.02
CA THR A 99 -2.87 -18.31 1.00
C THR A 99 -2.19 -18.28 2.37
N PRO A 100 -0.85 -18.39 2.50
CA PRO A 100 -0.17 -18.28 3.80
C PRO A 100 -0.32 -16.89 4.42
N PHE A 101 -0.24 -15.82 3.64
CA PHE A 101 -0.38 -14.45 4.12
C PHE A 101 -1.78 -14.18 4.66
N TYR A 102 -2.81 -14.61 3.92
CA TYR A 102 -4.20 -14.49 4.37
C TYR A 102 -4.45 -15.24 5.68
N LYS A 103 -3.86 -16.44 5.85
CA LYS A 103 -3.96 -17.20 7.11
C LYS A 103 -3.31 -16.45 8.27
N THR A 104 -2.10 -15.93 8.07
CA THR A 104 -1.39 -15.13 9.07
C THR A 104 -2.22 -13.92 9.51
N LEU A 105 -2.78 -13.17 8.56
CA LEU A 105 -3.58 -11.98 8.87
C LEU A 105 -4.92 -12.31 9.54
N ALA A 106 -5.59 -13.39 9.12
CA ALA A 106 -6.83 -13.83 9.74
C ALA A 106 -6.65 -14.29 11.20
N GLN A 107 -5.46 -14.78 11.57
CA GLN A 107 -5.13 -15.14 12.95
C GLN A 107 -4.77 -13.92 13.80
N ALA A 108 -4.13 -12.91 13.20
CA ALA A 108 -3.73 -11.68 13.88
C ALA A 108 -4.89 -10.68 14.09
N GLN A 109 -5.95 -10.77 13.28
CA GLN A 109 -7.16 -9.96 13.41
C GLN A 109 -8.31 -10.84 13.89
N PRO A 110 -8.48 -11.08 15.22
CA PRO A 110 -9.69 -11.73 15.71
C PRO A 110 -10.87 -10.89 15.23
N GLN A 111 -11.83 -11.55 14.55
CA GLN A 111 -13.05 -10.95 14.03
C GLN A 111 -13.55 -9.86 14.97
N LYS A 112 -13.69 -8.63 14.47
CA LYS A 112 -14.58 -7.68 15.14
C LYS A 112 -15.95 -8.35 15.18
N ALA A 113 -16.31 -8.88 16.35
CA ALA A 113 -17.66 -9.33 16.64
C ALA A 113 -18.58 -8.17 16.25
N THR A 114 -19.38 -8.40 15.21
CA THR A 114 -20.40 -7.43 14.80
C THR A 114 -21.50 -7.52 15.84
N VAL A 115 -21.73 -6.41 16.54
CA VAL A 115 -22.94 -6.15 17.36
C VAL A 115 -24.11 -5.88 16.42
#